data_AF-A0A938Q9M9-F1
#
_entry.id   AF-A0A938Q9M9-F1
#
_cell.length_a   1.000
_cell.length_b   1.000
_cell.length_c   1.000
_cell.angle_alpha   90.00
_cell.angle_beta   90.00
_cell.angle_gamma   90.00
#
_symmetry.space_group_name_H-M   'P 1'
#
loop_
_entity.id
_entity.type
_entity.pdbx_description
1 polymer ?
#
loop_
_entity_poly.entity_id
_entity_poly.type
_entity_poly.pdbx_seq_one_letter_code
_entity_poly.pdbx_strand_id
1 'polypeptide(L)'
;MDKFLTTSEARQKFLNLVDDVEDGDQVIITKRGVPKAAIISFEELQTLKAVARLWQDPEALRSMRLALEDAKAGRTLKFSGTPKVEKILAAARKKGLLRG
;
A
#
# COMPACT_ATOMS: atom_id res chain seq x y z
N MET A 1 15.19 7.29 7.43
CA MET A 1 16.49 7.76 6.83
C MET A 1 17.39 6.56 6.61
N ASP A 2 18.03 6.45 5.45
CA ASP A 2 18.78 5.23 5.10
C ASP A 2 20.06 5.07 5.94
N LYS A 3 20.17 3.94 6.64
CA LYS A 3 21.35 3.59 7.45
C LYS A 3 22.09 2.43 6.81
N PHE A 4 23.38 2.58 6.59
CA PHE A 4 24.22 1.53 6.01
C PHE A 4 25.01 0.82 7.10
N LEU A 5 24.93 -0.50 7.13
CA LEU A 5 25.71 -1.35 8.03
C LEU A 5 26.43 -2.43 7.23
N THR A 6 27.61 -2.83 7.66
CA THR A 6 28.24 -4.06 7.19
C THR A 6 27.47 -5.28 7.72
N THR A 7 27.63 -6.43 7.06
CA THR A 7 27.09 -7.70 7.57
C THR A 7 27.51 -8.02 9.01
N SER A 8 28.72 -7.61 9.41
CA SER A 8 29.24 -7.84 10.76
C SER A 8 28.53 -6.97 11.80
N GLU A 9 28.34 -5.67 11.50
CA GLU A 9 27.62 -4.75 12.38
C GLU A 9 26.14 -5.10 12.49
N ALA A 10 25.51 -5.47 11.37
CA ALA A 10 24.12 -5.91 11.34
C ALA A 10 23.91 -7.16 12.21
N ARG A 11 24.84 -8.13 12.15
CA ARG A 11 24.81 -9.32 13.00
C ARG A 11 24.91 -8.97 14.49
N GLN A 12 25.82 -8.08 14.85
CA GLN A 12 26.05 -7.70 16.25
C GLN A 12 24.85 -6.97 16.86
N LYS A 13 24.15 -6.17 16.04
CA LYS A 13 23.06 -5.29 16.49
C LYS A 13 21.67 -5.81 16.12
N PHE A 14 21.56 -7.07 15.67
CA PHE A 14 20.36 -7.55 14.98
C PHE A 14 19.07 -7.37 15.79
N LEU A 15 19.08 -7.71 17.08
CA LEU A 15 17.88 -7.58 17.93
C LEU A 15 17.41 -6.13 18.01
N ASN A 16 18.32 -5.21 18.35
CA ASN A 16 18.01 -3.78 18.39
C ASN A 16 17.52 -3.27 17.02
N LEU A 17 18.13 -3.73 15.91
CA LEU A 17 17.69 -3.33 14.57
C LEU A 17 16.28 -3.82 14.24
N VAL A 18 15.82 -4.93 14.82
CA VAL A 18 14.44 -5.41 14.62
C VAL A 18 13.46 -4.60 15.46
N ASP A 19 13.86 -4.18 16.66
CA ASP A 19 13.03 -3.37 17.55
C ASP A 19 12.94 -1.90 17.12
N ASP A 20 14.03 -1.35 16.58
CA ASP A 20 14.18 0.09 16.27
C ASP A 20 13.67 0.48 14.87
N VAL A 21 13.38 -0.48 13.98
CA VAL A 21 12.99 -0.14 12.60
C VAL A 21 11.51 0.25 12.55
N GLU A 22 11.27 1.54 12.31
CA GLU A 22 9.94 2.11 12.17
C GLU A 22 9.56 2.31 10.69
N ASP A 23 8.32 2.76 10.46
CA ASP A 23 7.84 3.05 9.11
C ASP A 23 8.63 4.18 8.44
N GLY A 24 9.08 3.94 7.21
CA GLY A 24 9.94 4.86 6.47
C GLY A 24 11.43 4.79 6.83
N ASP A 25 11.83 3.92 7.77
CA ASP A 25 13.23 3.59 8.01
C ASP A 25 13.69 2.37 7.22
N GLN A 26 14.93 2.44 6.73
CA GLN A 26 15.55 1.38 5.97
C GLN A 26 17.02 1.21 6.38
N VAL A 27 17.37 0.00 6.77
CA VAL A 27 18.76 -0.36 7.10
C VAL A 27 19.32 -1.22 5.98
N ILE A 28 20.27 -0.67 5.22
CA ILE A 28 20.96 -1.36 4.13
C ILE A 28 22.14 -2.16 4.67
N ILE A 29 22.12 -3.46 4.47
CA ILE A 29 23.22 -4.37 4.82
C ILE A 29 24.15 -4.51 3.63
N THR A 30 25.43 -4.21 3.83
CA THR A 30 26.49 -4.29 2.83
C THR A 30 27.47 -5.43 3.14
N LYS A 31 28.02 -6.04 2.09
CA LYS A 31 29.14 -6.99 2.17
C LYS A 31 30.26 -6.49 1.28
N ARG A 32 31.42 -6.19 1.88
CA ARG A 32 32.58 -5.57 1.17
C ARG A 32 32.18 -4.27 0.44
N GLY A 33 31.41 -3.41 1.11
CA GLY A 33 30.94 -2.13 0.56
C GLY A 33 29.77 -2.22 -0.42
N VAL A 34 29.33 -3.43 -0.81
CA VAL A 34 28.24 -3.62 -1.77
C VAL A 34 26.93 -3.93 -1.04
N PRO A 35 25.82 -3.19 -1.26
CA PRO A 35 24.49 -3.53 -0.73
C PRO A 35 24.05 -4.95 -1.12
N LYS A 36 23.49 -5.70 -0.17
CA LYS A 36 23.03 -7.09 -0.35
C LYS A 36 21.64 -7.38 0.21
N ALA A 37 21.23 -6.68 1.25
CA ALA A 37 19.91 -6.83 1.86
C ALA A 37 19.47 -5.51 2.49
N ALA A 38 18.18 -5.42 2.81
CA ALA A 38 17.62 -4.34 3.60
C ALA A 38 16.77 -4.92 4.74
N ILE A 39 16.81 -4.27 5.90
CA ILE A 39 15.85 -4.47 6.99
C ILE A 39 14.89 -3.27 6.95
N ILE A 40 13.59 -3.55 6.98
CA ILE A 40 12.48 -2.60 6.99
C ILE A 40 11.39 -3.14 7.94
N SER A 41 10.44 -2.29 8.34
CA SER A 41 9.32 -2.74 9.16
C SER A 41 8.50 -3.79 8.40
N PHE A 42 7.82 -4.66 9.13
CA PHE A 42 6.96 -5.65 8.49
C PHE A 42 5.82 -4.97 7.70
N GLU A 43 5.28 -3.87 8.23
CA GLU A 43 4.22 -3.09 7.62
C GLU A 43 4.69 -2.44 6.31
N GLU A 44 5.88 -1.86 6.29
CA GLU A 44 6.51 -1.33 5.08
C GLU A 44 6.69 -2.41 4.01
N LEU A 45 7.16 -3.61 4.39
CA LEU A 45 7.28 -4.74 3.47
C LEU A 45 5.91 -5.13 2.87
N GLN A 46 4.84 -5.13 3.66
CA GLN A 46 3.49 -5.42 3.16
C GLN A 46 3.00 -4.33 2.21
N THR A 47 3.25 -3.06 2.52
CA THR A 47 2.91 -1.91 1.68
C THR A 47 3.60 -2.01 0.32
N LEU A 48 4.91 -2.24 0.29
CA LEU A 48 5.67 -2.41 -0.95
C LEU A 48 5.15 -3.60 -1.77
N LYS A 49 4.81 -4.72 -1.13
CA LYS A 49 4.19 -5.87 -1.81
C LYS A 49 2.81 -5.53 -2.38
N ALA A 50 1.99 -4.77 -1.66
CA ALA A 50 0.68 -4.37 -2.13
C ALA A 50 0.78 -3.47 -3.37
N VAL A 51 1.70 -2.49 -3.35
CA VAL A 51 1.99 -1.61 -4.50
C VAL A 51 2.50 -2.42 -5.69
N ALA A 52 3.44 -3.35 -5.47
CA ALA A 52 3.96 -4.21 -6.53
C ALA A 52 2.87 -5.06 -7.20
N ARG A 53 1.92 -5.61 -6.42
CA ARG A 53 0.74 -6.33 -6.97
C ARG A 53 -0.15 -5.40 -7.79
N LEU A 54 -0.39 -4.18 -7.30
CA LEU A 54 -1.21 -3.21 -8.02
C LEU A 54 -0.58 -2.78 -9.35
N TRP A 55 0.74 -2.69 -9.43
CA TRP A 55 1.44 -2.39 -10.69
C TRP A 55 1.35 -3.50 -11.74
N GLN A 56 1.09 -4.74 -11.34
CA GLN A 56 0.89 -5.84 -12.28
C GLN A 56 -0.49 -5.82 -12.94
N ASP A 57 -1.42 -4.99 -12.45
CA ASP A 57 -2.76 -4.82 -13.01
C ASP A 57 -3.07 -3.34 -13.30
N PRO A 58 -2.71 -2.85 -14.49
CA PRO A 58 -2.99 -1.47 -14.89
C PRO A 58 -4.49 -1.12 -14.92
N GLU A 59 -5.38 -2.10 -15.11
CA GLU A 59 -6.81 -1.86 -15.14
C GLU A 59 -7.38 -1.69 -13.73
N ALA A 60 -6.96 -2.53 -12.78
CA ALA A 60 -7.25 -2.33 -11.36
C ALA A 60 -6.76 -0.98 -10.87
N LEU A 61 -5.53 -0.58 -11.24
CA LEU A 61 -4.98 0.73 -10.86
C LEU A 61 -5.81 1.90 -11.42
N ARG A 62 -6.23 1.83 -12.70
CA ARG A 62 -7.14 2.84 -13.29
C ARG A 62 -8.48 2.88 -12.56
N SER A 63 -9.07 1.72 -12.29
CA SER A 63 -10.36 1.60 -11.60
C SER A 63 -10.29 2.15 -10.18
N MET A 64 -9.22 1.88 -9.44
CA MET A 64 -8.97 2.44 -8.12
C MET A 64 -8.83 3.96 -8.14
N ARG A 65 -8.11 4.51 -9.13
CA ARG A 65 -7.96 5.96 -9.29
C ARG A 65 -9.30 6.64 -9.55
N LEU A 66 -10.11 6.08 -10.46
CA LEU A 66 -11.46 6.60 -10.75
C LEU A 66 -12.36 6.52 -9.51
N ALA A 67 -12.33 5.42 -8.77
CA ALA A 67 -13.08 5.27 -7.53
C ALA A 67 -12.67 6.30 -6.47
N LEU A 68 -11.37 6.62 -6.36
CA LEU A 68 -10.88 7.67 -5.45
C LEU A 68 -11.34 9.07 -5.88
N GLU A 69 -11.34 9.36 -7.18
CA GLU A 69 -11.87 10.61 -7.73
C GLU A 69 -13.38 10.74 -7.48
N ASP A 70 -14.14 9.65 -7.66
CA ASP A 70 -15.56 9.59 -7.34
C ASP A 70 -15.82 9.81 -5.84
N ALA A 71 -15.01 9.21 -4.97
CA ALA A 71 -15.07 9.43 -3.53
C ALA A 71 -14.83 10.89 -3.15
N LYS A 72 -13.76 11.51 -3.67
CA LYS A 72 -13.43 12.93 -3.42
C LYS A 72 -14.51 13.88 -3.94
N ALA A 73 -15.13 13.56 -5.06
CA ALA A 73 -16.20 14.35 -5.65
C ALA A 73 -17.59 14.05 -5.06
N GLY A 74 -17.70 13.20 -4.03
CA GLY A 74 -18.98 12.84 -3.41
C GLY A 74 -19.90 11.99 -4.31
N ARG A 75 -19.37 11.41 -5.40
CA ARG A 75 -20.06 10.48 -6.32
C ARG A 75 -20.13 9.06 -5.75
N THR A 76 -20.50 8.95 -4.48
CA THR A 76 -20.60 7.67 -3.75
C THR A 76 -22.03 7.40 -3.30
N LEU A 77 -22.31 6.14 -3.01
CA LEU A 77 -23.57 5.69 -2.43
C LEU A 77 -23.28 5.08 -1.06
N LYS A 78 -24.08 5.43 -0.06
CA LYS A 78 -23.99 4.86 1.30
C LYS A 78 -25.18 3.95 1.53
N PHE A 79 -24.92 2.75 2.01
CA PHE A 79 -25.94 1.76 2.37
C PHE A 79 -25.73 1.30 3.81
N SER A 80 -26.82 1.00 4.51
CA SER A 80 -26.78 0.27 5.77
C SER A 80 -26.78 -1.23 5.48
N GLY A 81 -25.70 -1.93 5.80
CA GLY A 81 -25.52 -3.35 5.50
C GLY A 81 -25.28 -3.63 4.01
N THR A 82 -25.33 -4.89 3.60
CA THR A 82 -25.09 -5.34 2.22
C THR A 82 -26.31 -5.07 1.34
N PRO A 83 -26.26 -4.10 0.41
CA PRO A 83 -27.39 -3.79 -0.44
C PRO A 83 -27.59 -4.85 -1.54
N LYS A 84 -28.84 -5.04 -1.97
CA LYS A 84 -29.16 -5.80 -3.20
C LYS A 84 -28.79 -4.98 -4.44
N VAL A 85 -28.45 -5.67 -5.53
CA VAL A 85 -28.11 -5.05 -6.83
C VAL A 85 -29.19 -4.07 -7.31
N GLU A 86 -30.46 -4.46 -7.21
CA GLU A 86 -31.60 -3.60 -7.58
C GLU A 86 -31.61 -2.26 -6.82
N LYS A 87 -31.30 -2.31 -5.52
CA LYS A 87 -31.23 -1.10 -4.67
C LYS A 87 -30.04 -0.23 -5.05
N ILE A 88 -28.91 -0.82 -5.43
CA ILE A 88 -27.74 -0.08 -5.94
C ILE A 88 -28.12 0.66 -7.22
N LEU A 89 -28.72 -0.04 -8.19
CA LEU A 89 -29.10 0.54 -9.49
C LEU A 89 -30.14 1.66 -9.34
N ALA A 90 -31.15 1.47 -8.49
CA ALA A 90 -32.16 2.49 -8.22
C ALA A 90 -31.54 3.76 -7.61
N ALA A 91 -30.64 3.59 -6.62
CA ALA A 91 -29.95 4.71 -5.98
C ALA A 91 -29.00 5.44 -6.94
N ALA A 92 -28.28 4.70 -7.79
CA ALA A 92 -27.39 5.25 -8.79
C ALA A 92 -28.16 6.08 -9.84
N ARG A 93 -29.31 5.58 -10.32
CA ARG A 93 -30.20 6.32 -11.24
C ARG A 93 -30.68 7.63 -10.61
N LYS A 94 -31.17 7.56 -9.36
CA LYS A 94 -31.68 8.74 -8.64
C LYS A 94 -30.62 9.83 -8.47
N LYS A 95 -29.36 9.45 -8.29
CA LYS A 95 -28.23 10.37 -8.09
C LYS A 95 -27.51 10.75 -9.41
N GLY A 96 -27.99 10.26 -10.57
CA GLY A 96 -27.36 10.52 -11.86
C GLY A 96 -25.95 9.96 -11.99
N LEU A 97 -25.63 8.88 -11.26
CA LEU A 97 -24.29 8.27 -11.22
C LEU A 97 -24.07 7.19 -12.29
N LEU A 98 -25.13 6.77 -12.98
CA LEU A 98 -24.98 5.86 -14.12
C LEU A 98 -24.44 6.65 -15.31
N ARG A 99 -23.17 6.41 -15.65
CA ARG A 99 -22.60 6.84 -16.93
C ARG A 99 -23.06 5.86 -17.99
N GLY A 100 -23.81 6.37 -18.99
CA GLY A 100 -24.11 5.65 -20.23
C GLY A 100 -22.92 5.68 -21.17
#